data_AF-A0A1Q8ZYB0-F1
#
_entry.id   AF-A0A1Q8ZYB0-F1
#
_cell.length_a   1.000
_cell.length_b   1.000
_cell.length_c   1.000
_cell.angle_alpha   90.00
_cell.angle_beta   90.00
_cell.angle_gamma   90.00
#
_symmetry.space_group_name_H-M   'P 1'
#
loop_
_entity.id
_entity.type
_entity.pdbx_description
1 polymer ?
#
loop_
_entity_poly.entity_id
_entity_poly.type
_entity_poly.pdbx_seq_one_letter_code
_entity_poly.pdbx_strand_id
1 'polypeptide(L)' 'MSEPSPFPWEMVMHVGLCLLRLDPRLFWALTPREFAAMSGAFKPAPAGLGRADLAALMALYPDQKEEADG' A
#
# COMPACT_ATOMS: atom_id res chain seq x y z
N MET A 1 -23.17 3.01 20.53
CA MET A 1 -22.67 4.17 19.77
C MET A 1 -21.15 4.10 19.83
N SER A 2 -20.45 4.07 18.70
CA SER A 2 -18.98 4.01 18.67
C SER A 2 -18.43 5.37 19.11
N GLU A 3 -17.53 5.39 20.09
CA GLU A 3 -16.86 6.62 20.53
C GLU A 3 -15.99 7.20 19.39
N PRO A 4 -15.87 8.53 19.28
CA PRO A 4 -15.01 9.14 18.28
C PRO A 4 -13.55 8.76 18.56
N SER A 5 -12.94 8.02 17.62
CA SER A 5 -11.51 7.71 17.69
C SER A 5 -10.69 8.98 17.47
N PRO A 6 -9.61 9.22 18.25
CA PRO A 6 -8.73 10.36 18.03
C PRO A 6 -8.08 10.31 16.64
N PHE A 7 -7.71 11.48 16.13
CA PHE A 7 -7.02 11.59 14.85
C PHE A 7 -5.68 10.81 14.88
N PRO A 8 -5.36 10.00 13.85
CA PRO A 8 -4.24 9.07 13.87
C PRO A 8 -2.89 9.74 13.54
N TRP A 9 -2.39 10.58 14.45
CA TRP A 9 -1.13 11.33 14.27
C TRP A 9 0.08 10.45 13.97
N GLU A 10 0.20 9.31 14.66
CA GLU A 10 1.32 8.36 14.47
C GLU A 10 1.45 7.91 13.02
N MET A 11 0.32 7.53 12.39
CA MET A 11 0.31 7.08 11.00
C MET A 11 0.63 8.23 10.05
N VAL A 12 0.07 9.42 10.28
CA VAL A 12 0.32 10.59 9.43
C VAL A 12 1.80 11.01 9.48
N MET A 13 2.40 11.03 10.67
CA MET A 13 3.83 11.34 10.84
C MET A 13 4.71 10.27 10.20
N HIS A 14 4.38 8.99 10.36
CA HIS A 14 5.12 7.91 9.73
C HIS A 14 5.10 7.99 8.20
N VAL A 15 3.91 8.22 7.61
CA VAL A 15 3.78 8.37 6.15
C VAL A 15 4.54 9.61 5.66
N GLY A 16 4.37 10.76 6.33
CA GLY A 16 4.99 12.01 5.89
C GLY A 16 6.50 12.06 6.07
N LEU A 17 7.00 11.76 7.27
CA LEU A 17 8.40 11.94 7.64
C LEU A 17 9.27 10.71 7.31
N CYS A 18 8.71 9.50 7.33
CA CYS A 18 9.48 8.27 7.10
C CYS A 18 9.29 7.70 5.69
N LEU A 19 8.06 7.50 5.23
CA LEU A 19 7.79 6.87 3.92
C LEU A 19 8.01 7.83 2.76
N LEU A 20 7.40 9.02 2.82
CA LEU A 20 7.56 10.07 1.81
C LEU A 20 8.85 10.88 1.99
N ARG A 21 9.49 10.79 3.17
CA ARG A 21 10.73 11.50 3.53
C ARG A 21 10.64 13.02 3.26
N LEU A 22 9.50 13.61 3.58
CA LEU A 22 9.31 15.05 3.44
C LEU A 22 10.22 15.80 4.42
N ASP A 23 10.72 16.95 3.98
CA ASP A 23 11.31 17.90 4.92
C ASP A 23 10.27 18.28 6.00
N PRO A 24 10.63 18.29 7.30
CA PRO A 24 9.68 18.58 8.37
C PRO A 24 8.95 19.92 8.21
N ARG A 25 9.61 20.97 7.69
CA ARG A 25 8.96 22.27 7.48
C ARG A 25 7.94 22.19 6.37
N LEU A 26 8.25 21.47 5.29
CA LEU A 26 7.31 21.23 4.21
C LEU A 26 6.09 20.43 4.70
N PHE A 27 6.32 19.35 5.47
CA PHE A 27 5.24 18.53 6.03
C PHE A 27 4.24 19.36 6.84
N TRP A 28 4.70 20.27 7.69
CA TRP A 28 3.81 21.13 8.49
C TRP A 28 3.17 22.28 7.70
N ALA A 29 3.73 22.64 6.54
CA ALA A 29 3.17 23.65 5.66
C ALA A 29 2.10 23.08 4.69
N LEU A 30 2.10 21.77 4.46
CA LEU A 30 1.16 21.11 3.57
C LEU A 30 -0.27 21.16 4.10
N THR A 31 -1.21 21.32 3.18
CA THR A 31 -2.63 21.10 3.49
C THR A 31 -2.93 19.59 3.56
N PRO A 32 -3.96 19.17 4.32
CA PRO A 32 -4.38 17.77 4.35
C PRO A 32 -4.71 17.18 2.98
N ARG A 33 -5.21 18.01 2.05
CA ARG A 33 -5.54 17.57 0.67
C ARG A 33 -4.29 17.29 -0.14
N GLU A 34 -3.26 18.13 -0.02
CA GLU A 34 -1.97 17.90 -0.68
C GLU A 34 -1.28 16.67 -0.09
N PHE A 35 -1.33 16.50 1.23
CA PHE A 35 -0.80 15.31 1.89
C PHE A 35 -1.50 14.03 1.41
N ALA A 36 -2.84 14.04 1.30
CA ALA A 36 -3.61 12.90 0.77
C ALA A 36 -3.26 12.57 -0.69
N ALA A 37 -2.97 13.58 -1.51
CA ALA A 37 -2.49 13.35 -2.87
C ALA A 37 -1.11 12.69 -2.88
N MET A 38 -0.19 13.17 -2.05
CA MET A 38 1.18 12.63 -1.95
C MET A 38 1.22 11.22 -1.37
N SER A 39 0.35 10.89 -0.41
CA SER A 39 0.27 9.55 0.18
C SER A 39 -0.38 8.51 -0.76
N GLY A 40 -0.89 8.93 -1.91
CA GLY A 40 -1.57 8.06 -2.85
C GLY A 40 -3.01 7.72 -2.46
N ALA A 41 -3.62 8.45 -1.52
CA ALA A 41 -5.00 8.20 -1.07
C ALA A 41 -6.04 8.39 -2.20
N PHE A 42 -5.70 9.16 -3.24
CA PHE A 42 -6.54 9.32 -4.43
C PHE A 42 -6.25 8.32 -5.55
N LYS A 43 -5.20 7.50 -5.41
CA LYS A 43 -4.93 6.44 -6.39
C LYS A 43 -6.01 5.37 -6.19
N PRO A 44 -6.74 4.97 -7.24
CA PRO A 44 -7.59 3.79 -7.14
C PRO A 44 -6.70 2.63 -6.70
N ALA A 45 -7.10 1.92 -5.65
CA ALA A 45 -6.39 0.73 -5.22
C ALA A 45 -6.19 -0.15 -6.46
N PRO A 46 -4.94 -0.55 -6.81
CA PRO A 46 -4.77 -1.50 -7.87
C PRO A 46 -5.64 -2.71 -7.51
N ALA A 47 -6.41 -3.23 -8.47
CA ALA A 47 -7.10 -4.49 -8.27
C ALA A 47 -6.02 -5.48 -7.80
N GLY A 48 -6.05 -5.83 -6.51
CA GLY A 48 -5.10 -6.79 -5.96
C GLY A 48 -5.20 -8.07 -6.78
N LEU A 49 -4.07 -8.77 -6.97
CA LEU A 49 -4.01 -10.02 -7.73
C LEU A 49 -5.20 -10.91 -7.32
N GLY A 50 -6.17 -11.01 -8.22
CA GLY A 50 -7.39 -11.75 -7.96
C GLY A 50 -7.09 -13.24 -7.95
N ARG A 51 -8.03 -14.03 -7.43
CA ARG A 51 -7.93 -15.50 -7.50
C ARG A 51 -7.85 -15.99 -8.95
N ALA A 52 -8.50 -15.29 -9.88
CA ALA A 52 -8.42 -15.56 -11.32
C ALA A 52 -7.02 -15.27 -11.87
N ASP A 53 -6.41 -14.16 -11.48
CA ASP A 53 -5.06 -13.78 -11.92
C ASP A 53 -4.01 -14.77 -11.37
N LEU A 54 -4.17 -15.21 -10.13
CA LEU A 54 -3.34 -16.27 -9.53
C LEU A 54 -3.49 -17.59 -10.29
N ALA A 55 -4.72 -18.00 -10.61
CA ALA A 55 -4.97 -19.22 -11.38
C ALA A 55 -4.35 -19.16 -12.78
N ALA A 56 -4.41 -18.00 -13.44
CA ALA A 56 -3.76 -17.77 -14.72
C ALA A 56 -2.23 -17.92 -14.62
N LEU A 57 -1.62 -17.40 -13.56
CA LEU A 57 -0.18 -17.55 -13.31
C LEU A 57 0.22 -19.02 -13.09
N MET A 58 -0.57 -19.77 -12.31
CA MET A 58 -0.30 -21.20 -12.08
C MET A 58 -0.38 -22.03 -13.38
N ALA A 59 -1.28 -21.65 -14.29
CA ALA A 59 -1.39 -22.30 -15.59
C ALA A 59 -0.22 -21.94 -16.53
N LEU A 60 0.28 -20.69 -16.45
CA LEU A 60 1.41 -20.22 -17.26
C LEU A 60 2.75 -20.80 -16.79
N TYR A 61 2.90 -21.03 -15.49
CA TYR A 61 4.12 -21.55 -14.88
C TYR A 61 3.81 -22.82 -14.05
N PRO A 62 3.52 -23.95 -14.69
CA PRO A 62 3.29 -25.20 -13.99
C PRO A 62 4.60 -25.69 -13.36
N ASP A 63 4.54 -26.06 -12.08
CA ASP A 63 5.68 -26.66 -11.39
C ASP A 63 6.02 -28.01 -12.04
N GLN A 64 7.24 -28.13 -12.55
CA GLN A 64 7.79 -29.40 -12.99
C GLN A 64 8.20 -30.16 -11.73
N LYS A 65 7.58 -31.31 -11.45
CA LYS A 65 8.18 -32.26 -10.50
C LYS A 65 9.49 -32.73 -11.13
N GLU A 66 10.61 -32.50 -10.45
CA GLU A 66 11.81 -33.30 -10.69
C GLU A 66 11.37 -34.77 -10.59
N GLU A 67 11.36 -35.45 -11.73
CA GLU A 67 11.33 -36.91 -11.78
C GLU A 67 12.46 -37.38 -10.87
N ALA A 68 12.08 -38.00 -9.77
CA ALA A 68 12.99 -38.73 -8.92
C ALA A 68 13.65 -39.79 -9.80
N ASP A 69 14.87 -39.47 -10.25
CA ASP A 69 15.79 -40.39 -10.89
C ASP A 69 15.99 -41.60 -9.98
N GLY A 70 16.00 -42.77 -10.60
CA GLY A 70 15.89 -44.09 -9.97
C GLY A 70 17.09 -44.53 -9.15
#